data_AF-A0A1C0VN15-F1
#
_entry.id   AF-A0A1C0VN15-F1
#
_cell.length_a   1.000
_cell.length_b   1.000
_cell.length_c   1.000
_cell.angle_alpha   90.00
_cell.angle_beta   90.00
_cell.angle_gamma   90.00
#
_symmetry.space_group_name_H-M   'P 1'
#
loop_
_entity.id
_entity.type
_entity.pdbx_description
1 polymer ?
#
loop_
_entity_poly.entity_id
_entity_poly.type
_entity_poly.pdbx_seq_one_letter_code
_entity_poly.pdbx_strand_id
1 'polypeptide(L)'
;MTTINISLPDSMQTYVEEQVAQGGYSTVSEYFRELILQDQKRQASERLQGMLLEGLASGNPTEMTEEDWMEIRQAVRSRVSQHQG
;
A
#
# COMPACT_ATOMS: atom_id res chain seq x y z
N MET A 1 10.66 -4.28 20.24
CA MET A 1 9.58 -3.35 19.80
C MET A 1 10.05 -1.93 20.04
N THR A 2 9.64 -1.00 19.19
CA THR A 2 9.90 0.44 19.38
C THR A 2 8.68 1.07 20.05
N THR A 3 8.90 1.96 21.01
CA THR A 3 7.82 2.67 21.72
C THR A 3 7.52 3.99 21.04
N ILE A 4 6.24 4.29 20.83
CA ILE A 4 5.76 5.59 20.34
C ILE A 4 4.87 6.18 21.43
N ASN A 5 5.18 7.40 21.87
CA ASN A 5 4.35 8.14 22.83
C ASN A 5 3.47 9.13 22.07
N ILE A 6 2.17 9.10 22.34
CA ILE A 6 1.19 9.96 21.69
C ILE A 6 0.32 10.58 22.78
N SER A 7 0.23 11.90 22.80
CA SER A 7 -0.71 12.62 23.66
C SER A 7 -2.04 12.78 22.93
N LEU A 8 -3.13 12.38 23.58
CA LEU A 8 -4.47 12.48 23.05
C LEU A 8 -5.32 13.34 24.00
N PRO A 9 -6.27 14.15 23.48
CA PRO A 9 -7.32 14.74 24.31
C PRO A 9 -8.16 13.65 24.99
N ASP A 10 -8.71 13.95 26.17
CA ASP A 10 -9.51 13.01 26.96
C ASP A 10 -10.63 12.34 26.15
N SER A 11 -11.30 13.11 25.29
CA SER A 11 -12.38 12.58 24.43
C SER A 11 -11.89 11.51 23.45
N MET A 12 -10.68 11.65 22.91
CA MET A 12 -10.07 10.65 22.03
C MET A 12 -9.61 9.43 22.83
N GLN A 13 -9.12 9.62 24.06
CA GLN A 13 -8.77 8.50 24.94
C GLN A 13 -10.01 7.64 25.25
N THR A 14 -11.12 8.25 25.67
CA THR A 14 -12.36 7.53 25.94
C THR A 14 -12.85 6.76 24.72
N TYR A 15 -12.83 7.39 23.55
CA TYR A 15 -13.19 6.71 22.30
C TYR A 15 -12.32 5.47 22.04
N VAL A 16 -11.00 5.58 22.21
CA VAL A 16 -10.08 4.46 22.02
C VAL A 16 -10.34 3.33 23.03
N GLU A 17 -10.60 3.66 24.29
CA GLU A 17 -10.94 2.68 25.33
C GLU A 17 -12.24 1.94 25.01
N GLU A 18 -13.26 2.63 24.51
CA GLU A 18 -14.51 2.02 24.02
C GLU A 18 -14.26 1.09 22.83
N GLN A 19 -13.45 1.49 21.86
CA GLN A 19 -13.10 0.64 20.71
C GLN A 19 -12.33 -0.61 21.14
N VAL A 20 -11.44 -0.49 22.12
CA VAL A 20 -10.73 -1.65 22.69
C VAL A 20 -11.72 -2.61 23.36
N ALA A 21 -12.62 -2.09 24.19
CA ALA A 21 -13.62 -2.89 24.91
C ALA A 21 -14.61 -3.59 23.97
N GLN A 22 -15.04 -2.92 22.90
CA GLN A 22 -16.02 -3.47 21.94
C GLN A 22 -15.37 -4.37 20.88
N GLY A 23 -14.15 -4.03 20.45
CA GLY A 23 -13.44 -4.69 19.35
C GLY A 23 -12.71 -5.98 19.74
N GLY A 24 -12.76 -6.39 21.01
CA GLY A 24 -12.09 -7.58 21.50
C GLY A 24 -10.56 -7.46 21.59
N TYR A 25 -10.04 -6.24 21.58
CA TYR A 25 -8.61 -5.97 21.72
C TYR A 25 -8.18 -6.10 23.18
N SER A 26 -6.99 -6.63 23.41
CA SER A 26 -6.45 -6.77 24.78
C SER A 26 -5.75 -5.51 25.26
N THR A 27 -5.31 -4.64 24.34
CA THR A 27 -4.61 -3.39 24.66
C THR A 27 -4.87 -2.29 23.65
N VAL A 28 -4.73 -1.04 24.07
CA VAL A 28 -4.74 0.14 23.19
C VAL A 28 -3.68 0.03 22.09
N SER A 29 -2.48 -0.48 22.41
CA SER A 29 -1.42 -0.65 21.41
C SER A 29 -1.77 -1.66 20.32
N GLU A 30 -2.62 -2.66 20.62
CA GLU A 30 -3.10 -3.61 19.63
C GLU A 30 -4.08 -2.95 18.66
N TYR A 31 -5.03 -2.19 19.20
CA TYR A 31 -5.95 -1.39 18.40
C TYR A 31 -5.20 -0.44 17.45
N PHE A 32 -4.21 0.31 17.94
CA PHE A 32 -3.41 1.19 17.09
C PHE A 32 -2.59 0.44 16.03
N ARG A 33 -2.04 -0.74 16.34
CA ARG A 33 -1.34 -1.56 15.33
C ARG A 33 -2.28 -1.97 14.20
N GLU A 34 -3.50 -2.38 14.54
CA GLU A 34 -4.50 -2.76 13.56
C GLU A 34 -4.90 -1.55 12.69
N LEU A 35 -5.11 -0.38 13.29
CA LEU A 35 -5.38 0.86 12.53
C LEU A 35 -4.26 1.20 11.53
N ILE A 36 -2.99 0.99 11.91
CA ILE A 36 -1.85 1.20 11.01
C ILE A 36 -1.89 0.20 9.85
N LEU A 37 -2.19 -1.08 10.10
CA LEU A 37 -2.32 -2.09 9.05
C LEU A 37 -3.47 -1.78 8.09
N GLN A 38 -4.59 -1.31 8.63
CA GLN A 38 -5.74 -0.89 7.83
C GLN A 38 -5.42 0.34 6.96
N ASP A 39 -4.71 1.32 7.52
CA ASP A 39 -4.24 2.49 6.77
C ASP A 39 -3.28 2.08 5.65
N GLN A 40 -2.30 1.21 5.93
CA GLN A 40 -1.40 0.69 4.90
C GLN A 40 -2.15 -0.03 3.78
N LYS A 41 -3.15 -0.86 4.12
CA LYS A 41 -3.99 -1.56 3.15
C LYS A 41 -4.80 -0.57 2.30
N ARG A 42 -5.36 0.48 2.92
CA ARG A 42 -6.09 1.54 2.21
C ARG A 42 -5.17 2.26 1.22
N GLN A 43 -4.00 2.72 1.68
CA GLN A 43 -3.03 3.41 0.81
C GLN A 43 -2.57 2.53 -0.35
N ALA A 44 -2.33 1.23 -0.11
CA ALA A 44 -1.98 0.29 -1.18
C ALA A 44 -3.12 0.12 -2.20
N SER A 45 -4.37 0.06 -1.74
CA SER A 45 -5.55 0.00 -2.61
C SER A 45 -5.71 1.28 -3.44
N GLU A 46 -5.56 2.45 -2.83
CA GLU A 46 -5.64 3.75 -3.51
C GLU A 46 -4.57 3.87 -4.59
N ARG A 47 -3.33 3.45 -4.29
CA ARG A 47 -2.23 3.41 -5.26
C ARG A 47 -2.56 2.49 -6.44
N LEU A 48 -3.06 1.29 -6.18
CA LEU A 48 -3.45 0.35 -7.23
C LEU A 48 -4.57 0.93 -8.11
N GLN A 49 -5.59 1.55 -7.51
CA GLN A 49 -6.66 2.20 -8.24
C GLN A 49 -6.14 3.33 -9.13
N GLY A 50 -5.21 4.15 -8.64
CA GLY A 50 -4.52 5.15 -9.45
C GLY A 50 -3.84 4.56 -10.68
N MET A 51 -3.04 3.50 -10.51
CA MET A 51 -2.36 2.82 -11.61
C MET A 51 -3.35 2.20 -12.62
N LEU A 52 -4.48 1.67 -12.16
CA LEU A 52 -5.52 1.14 -13.06
C LEU A 52 -6.18 2.25 -13.87
N LEU A 53 -6.48 3.39 -13.26
CA LEU A 53 -7.02 4.55 -13.97
C LEU A 53 -6.04 5.10 -15.00
N GLU A 54 -4.75 5.19 -14.65
CA GLU A 54 -3.68 5.54 -15.59
C GLU A 54 -3.63 4.57 -16.78
N GLY A 55 -3.71 3.26 -16.51
CA GLY A 55 -3.79 2.23 -17.54
C GLY A 55 -5.00 2.37 -18.44
N LEU A 56 -6.19 2.63 -17.88
CA LEU A 56 -7.41 2.88 -18.66
C LEU A 56 -7.33 4.16 -19.51
N ALA A 57 -6.63 5.18 -19.02
CA ALA A 57 -6.40 6.43 -19.74
C ALA A 57 -5.25 6.34 -20.77
N SER A 58 -4.49 5.23 -20.79
CA SER A 58 -3.28 5.09 -21.63
C SER A 58 -3.56 4.86 -23.11
N GLY A 59 -4.82 4.70 -23.50
CA GLY A 59 -5.26 4.53 -24.89
C GLY A 59 -5.92 3.18 -25.14
N ASN A 60 -6.10 2.83 -26.40
CA ASN A 60 -6.74 1.57 -26.76
C ASN A 60 -5.78 0.40 -26.53
N PRO A 61 -6.23 -0.69 -25.89
CA PRO A 61 -5.40 -1.87 -25.72
C PRO A 61 -5.12 -2.52 -27.08
N THR A 62 -3.89 -2.99 -27.26
CA THR A 62 -3.50 -3.84 -28.39
C THR A 62 -3.28 -5.27 -27.89
N GLU A 63 -3.41 -6.25 -28.80
CA GLU A 63 -3.05 -7.63 -28.48
C GLU A 63 -1.54 -7.72 -28.21
N MET A 64 -1.16 -8.48 -27.19
CA MET A 64 0.25 -8.69 -26.85
C MET A 64 0.83 -9.79 -27.73
N THR A 65 1.72 -9.43 -28.64
CA THR A 65 2.34 -10.35 -29.60
C THR A 65 3.64 -10.94 -29.09
N GLU A 66 4.15 -11.97 -29.77
CA GLU A 66 5.46 -12.55 -29.45
C GLU A 66 6.61 -11.56 -29.69
N GLU A 67 6.46 -10.67 -30.68
CA GLU A 67 7.42 -9.61 -30.98
C GLU A 67 7.49 -8.58 -29.85
N ASP A 68 6.33 -8.11 -29.35
CA ASP A 68 6.26 -7.19 -28.20
C ASP A 68 7.01 -7.77 -26.98
N TRP A 69 6.80 -9.06 -26.70
CA TRP A 69 7.50 -9.75 -25.62
C TRP A 69 9.02 -9.85 -25.85
N MET A 70 9.48 -10.07 -27.07
CA MET A 70 10.90 -10.07 -27.41
C MET A 70 11.52 -8.70 -27.18
N GLU A 71 10.86 -7.64 -27.65
CA GLU A 71 11.31 -6.26 -27.48
C GLU A 71 11.40 -5.87 -26.00
N ILE A 72 10.36 -6.16 -25.20
CA ILE A 72 10.34 -5.90 -23.75
C ILE A 72 11.55 -6.58 -23.06
N ARG A 73 11.80 -7.87 -23.37
CA ARG A 73 12.91 -8.61 -22.76
C ARG A 73 14.27 -8.05 -23.18
N GLN A 74 14.43 -7.67 -24.44
CA GLN A 74 15.66 -7.06 -24.92
C GLN A 74 15.92 -5.72 -24.24
N ALA A 75 14.90 -4.86 -24.11
CA ALA A 75 14.99 -3.58 -23.43
C ALA A 75 15.41 -3.75 -21.95
N VAL A 76 14.85 -4.73 -21.23
CA VAL A 76 15.23 -5.04 -19.85
C VAL A 76 16.70 -5.48 -19.78
N ARG A 77 17.14 -6.41 -20.64
CA ARG A 77 18.54 -6.89 -20.68
C ARG A 77 19.53 -5.75 -20.91
N SER A 78 19.23 -4.85 -21.85
CA SER A 78 20.07 -3.68 -22.14
C SER A 78 20.19 -2.77 -20.92
N ARG A 79 19.09 -2.45 -20.24
CA ARG A 79 19.08 -1.60 -19.03
C ARG A 79 19.88 -2.20 -17.88
N VAL A 80 19.76 -3.50 -17.67
CA VAL A 80 20.51 -4.23 -16.63
C VAL A 80 22.01 -4.22 -16.93
N SER A 81 22.41 -4.45 -18.18
CA SER A 81 23.82 -4.42 -18.57
C SER A 81 24.47 -3.03 -18.40
N GLN A 82 23.70 -1.95 -18.61
CA GLN A 82 24.17 -0.57 -18.40
C GLN A 82 24.35 -0.18 -16.94
N HIS A 83 23.62 -0.82 -16.01
CA HIS A 83 23.76 -0.57 -14.57
C HIS A 83 24.84 -1.44 -13.90
N GLN A 84 25.42 -2.40 -14.64
CA GLN A 84 26.47 -3.31 -14.15
C GLN A 84 27.88 -2.96 -14.65
N GLY A 85 28.02 -1.85 -15.39
CA GLY A 85 29.29 -1.33 -15.90
C GLY A 85 29.79 -0.10 -15.15
#